data_AF-A0A554N8D7-F1
#
_entry.id   AF-A0A554N8D7-F1
#
_cell.length_a   1.000
_cell.length_b   1.000
_cell.length_c   1.000
_cell.angle_alpha   90.00
_cell.angle_beta   90.00
_cell.angle_gamma   90.00
#
_symmetry.space_group_name_H-M   'P 1'
#
loop_
_entity.id
_entity.type
_entity.pdbx_description
1 polymer ?
#
loop_
_entity_poly.entity_id
_entity_poly.type
_entity_poly.pdbx_seq_one_letter_code
_entity_poly.pdbx_strand_id
1 'polypeptide(L)'
;MTDSPDGDRPGRTGLPDGVETTPVAGIPVPTTCADRVDPAAVRAAVAAVEEHGVREFWVSPSGGLKCRVGSRRPDRVQRSLRDALAAAGHGVTDHGVRRGFRRLRVDLTD
;
A
#
# COMPACT_ATOMS: atom_id res chain seq x y z
N MET A 1 -17.81 -11.50 30.55
CA MET A 1 -18.60 -10.85 29.48
C MET A 1 -18.26 -9.37 29.46
N THR A 2 -17.38 -8.98 28.53
CA THR A 2 -17.50 -7.70 27.82
C THR A 2 -16.70 -7.87 26.53
N ASP A 3 -17.47 -8.27 25.53
CA ASP A 3 -17.22 -8.08 24.11
C ASP A 3 -16.62 -6.68 23.87
N SER A 4 -15.40 -6.62 23.33
CA SER A 4 -14.86 -5.39 22.75
C SER A 4 -14.84 -5.61 21.24
N PRO A 5 -15.62 -4.82 20.49
CA PRO A 5 -15.92 -5.13 19.11
C PRO A 5 -14.69 -4.87 18.23
N ASP A 6 -14.62 -5.62 17.14
CA ASP A 6 -13.80 -5.35 15.96
C ASP A 6 -13.57 -3.85 15.71
N GLY A 7 -12.34 -3.41 15.98
CA GLY A 7 -11.79 -2.15 15.49
C GLY A 7 -11.38 -2.31 14.03
N ASP A 8 -12.37 -2.44 13.17
CA ASP A 8 -12.30 -2.43 11.71
C ASP A 8 -11.87 -1.03 11.19
N ARG A 9 -10.62 -0.90 10.71
CA ARG A 9 -10.11 -0.01 9.62
C ARG A 9 -8.57 0.12 9.60
N PRO A 10 -7.94 0.48 8.47
CA PRO A 10 -6.85 -0.32 7.91
C PRO A 10 -5.44 0.00 8.40
N GLY A 11 -4.56 -1.00 8.22
CA GLY A 11 -3.18 -1.05 8.69
C GLY A 11 -2.29 0.06 8.12
N ARG A 12 -2.13 1.13 8.91
CA ARG A 12 -1.23 2.27 8.66
C ARG A 12 0.10 2.14 9.42
N THR A 13 0.77 1.00 9.34
CA THR A 13 2.05 0.81 10.04
C THR A 13 3.16 0.58 9.02
N GLY A 14 4.00 1.60 8.76
CA GLY A 14 5.12 1.40 7.83
C GLY A 14 5.88 2.65 7.36
N LEU A 15 5.42 3.87 7.67
CA LEU A 15 6.20 5.07 7.36
C LEU A 15 7.51 5.07 8.17
N PRO A 16 8.67 5.37 7.54
CA PRO A 16 9.91 5.59 8.28
C PRO A 16 9.73 6.75 9.27
N ASP A 17 10.36 6.64 10.44
CA ASP A 17 10.35 7.71 11.43
C ASP A 17 10.84 9.03 10.83
N GLY A 18 10.15 10.13 11.16
CA GLY A 18 10.51 11.49 10.71
C GLY A 18 9.99 11.89 9.33
N VAL A 19 9.17 11.07 8.67
CA VAL A 19 8.51 11.47 7.41
C VAL A 19 7.25 12.28 7.70
N GLU A 20 7.24 13.54 7.29
CA GLU A 20 6.05 14.38 7.30
C GLU A 20 5.01 13.87 6.30
N THR A 21 3.75 13.84 6.70
CA THR A 21 2.65 13.33 5.87
C THR A 21 1.48 14.31 5.80
N THR A 22 0.82 14.29 4.64
CA THR A 22 -0.42 14.98 4.35
C THR A 22 -1.51 13.93 4.05
N PRO A 23 -2.74 14.08 4.58
CA PRO A 23 -3.81 13.16 4.27
C PRO A 23 -4.32 13.36 2.83
N VAL A 24 -4.24 12.32 2.00
CA VAL A 24 -4.81 12.27 0.65
C VAL A 24 -5.89 11.21 0.64
N ALA A 25 -7.15 11.60 0.37
CA ALA A 25 -8.31 10.71 0.48
C ALA A 25 -8.42 9.96 1.84
N GLY A 26 -7.94 10.59 2.91
CA GLY A 26 -7.88 9.96 4.23
C GLY A 26 -6.77 8.92 4.38
N ILE A 27 -5.77 8.87 3.50
CA ILE A 27 -4.57 8.03 3.62
C ILE A 27 -3.35 8.92 3.86
N PRO A 28 -2.46 8.60 4.83
CA PRO A 28 -1.25 9.37 5.05
C PRO A 28 -0.26 9.19 3.90
N VAL A 29 0.02 10.27 3.18
CA VAL A 29 0.96 10.31 2.05
C VAL A 29 2.11 11.27 2.40
N PRO A 30 3.38 10.94 2.12
CA PRO A 30 4.48 11.87 2.36
C PRO A 30 4.24 13.22 1.69
N THR A 31 4.42 14.31 2.43
CA THR A 31 4.16 15.67 1.94
C THR A 31 4.94 15.99 0.67
N THR A 32 6.13 15.37 0.49
CA THR A 32 6.99 15.51 -0.69
C THR A 32 6.37 15.02 -2.02
N CYS A 33 5.29 14.24 -1.97
CA CYS A 33 4.62 13.72 -3.15
C CYS A 33 3.10 13.82 -3.09
N ALA A 34 2.53 14.39 -2.02
CA ALA A 34 1.08 14.45 -1.82
C ALA A 34 0.35 15.25 -2.91
N ASP A 35 1.01 16.23 -3.52
CA ASP A 35 0.54 17.08 -4.61
C ASP A 35 0.53 16.39 -5.98
N ARG A 36 1.36 15.36 -6.16
CA ARG A 36 1.53 14.63 -7.42
C ARG A 36 0.74 13.33 -7.48
N VAL A 37 0.09 12.96 -6.38
CA VAL A 37 -0.58 11.69 -6.20
C VAL A 37 -2.07 11.85 -6.47
N ASP A 38 -2.63 11.02 -7.34
CA ASP A 38 -4.07 10.99 -7.59
C ASP A 38 -4.83 10.38 -6.38
N PRO A 39 -5.76 11.14 -5.73
CA PRO A 39 -6.56 10.62 -4.63
C PRO A 39 -7.42 9.41 -4.99
N ALA A 40 -7.86 9.28 -6.25
CA ALA A 40 -8.62 8.11 -6.70
C ALA A 40 -7.72 6.88 -6.81
N ALA A 41 -6.53 7.02 -7.41
CA ALA A 41 -5.52 5.97 -7.47
C ALA A 41 -5.09 5.47 -6.09
N VAL A 42 -4.89 6.36 -5.12
CA VAL A 42 -4.55 5.98 -3.73
C VAL A 42 -5.63 5.09 -3.13
N ARG A 43 -6.91 5.49 -3.24
CA ARG A 43 -8.02 4.72 -2.69
C ARG A 43 -8.13 3.35 -3.35
N ALA A 44 -8.01 3.28 -4.67
CA ALA A 44 -8.09 2.03 -5.41
C ALA A 44 -6.95 1.08 -5.03
N ALA A 45 -5.72 1.59 -4.97
CA ALA A 45 -4.56 0.79 -4.62
C ALA A 45 -4.63 0.28 -3.16
N VAL A 46 -5.07 1.13 -2.22
CA VAL A 46 -5.24 0.74 -0.81
C VAL A 46 -6.35 -0.31 -0.66
N ALA A 47 -7.50 -0.12 -1.32
CA ALA A 47 -8.59 -1.09 -1.31
C ALA A 47 -8.15 -2.46 -1.84
N ALA A 48 -7.41 -2.50 -2.96
CA ALA A 48 -6.89 -3.75 -3.53
C ALA A 48 -5.92 -4.46 -2.57
N VAL A 49 -5.06 -3.70 -1.87
CA VAL A 49 -4.10 -4.22 -0.90
C VAL A 49 -4.81 -4.81 0.33
N GLU A 50 -5.84 -4.13 0.83
CA GLU A 50 -6.67 -4.58 1.95
C GLU A 50 -7.49 -5.84 1.61
N GLU A 51 -8.11 -5.87 0.43
CA GLU A 51 -8.86 -7.03 -0.07
C GLU A 51 -7.98 -8.29 -0.14
N HIS A 52 -6.70 -8.11 -0.47
CA HIS A 52 -5.71 -9.18 -0.51
C HIS A 52 -5.11 -9.53 0.87
N GLY A 53 -5.63 -8.95 1.95
CA GLY A 53 -5.23 -9.23 3.33
C GLY A 53 -3.86 -8.67 3.69
N VAL A 54 -3.32 -7.72 2.91
CA VAL A 54 -2.04 -7.08 3.20
C VAL A 54 -2.27 -5.95 4.20
N ARG A 55 -1.76 -6.14 5.42
CA ARG A 55 -1.97 -5.22 6.55
C ARG A 55 -0.85 -4.21 6.78
N GLU A 56 0.25 -4.34 6.06
CA GLU A 56 1.42 -3.48 6.26
C GLU A 56 1.80 -2.84 4.92
N PHE A 57 1.36 -1.60 4.73
CA PHE A 57 1.63 -0.81 3.53
C PHE A 57 1.86 0.67 3.86
N TRP A 58 2.55 1.38 2.97
CA TRP A 58 2.79 2.83 3.08
C TRP A 58 3.12 3.45 1.72
N VAL A 59 2.83 4.73 1.54
CA VAL A 59 3.31 5.48 0.37
C VAL A 59 4.72 5.99 0.64
N SER A 60 5.66 5.77 -0.28
CA SER A 60 7.01 6.29 -0.15
C SER A 60 7.15 7.72 -0.66
N PRO A 61 8.17 8.49 -0.19
CA PRO A 61 8.41 9.86 -0.64
C PRO A 61 8.55 10.03 -2.17
N SER A 62 8.89 8.95 -2.86
CA SER A 62 8.94 8.86 -4.33
C SER A 62 7.59 8.67 -5.02
N GLY A 63 6.46 8.72 -4.31
CA GLY A 63 5.10 8.59 -4.87
C GLY A 63 4.62 7.16 -5.11
N GLY A 64 5.34 6.15 -4.62
CA GLY A 64 4.99 4.74 -4.84
C GLY A 64 4.34 4.08 -3.63
N LEU A 65 3.26 3.32 -3.82
CA LEU A 65 2.72 2.47 -2.75
C LEU A 65 3.64 1.27 -2.52
N LYS A 66 4.10 1.09 -1.29
CA LYS A 66 4.91 -0.05 -0.86
C LYS A 66 4.07 -0.95 0.02
N CYS A 67 3.98 -2.22 -0.37
CA CYS A 67 3.22 -3.24 0.34
C CYS A 67 4.17 -4.33 0.82
N ARG A 68 4.01 -4.77 2.08
CA ARG A 68 4.74 -5.91 2.62
C ARG A 68 3.88 -7.17 2.46
N VAL A 69 4.21 -7.96 1.45
CA VAL A 69 3.55 -9.25 1.23
C VAL A 69 4.40 -10.34 1.91
N GLY A 70 3.76 -11.15 2.77
CA GLY A 70 4.36 -12.03 3.80
C GLY A 70 5.54 -12.93 3.38
N SER A 71 6.27 -13.45 4.37
CA SER A 71 7.56 -14.12 4.17
C SER A 71 7.55 -15.66 4.00
N ARG A 72 6.38 -16.31 3.86
CA ARG A 72 6.34 -17.79 3.91
C ARG A 72 5.44 -18.55 2.94
N ARG A 73 4.85 -17.94 1.89
CA ARG A 73 4.44 -18.68 0.68
C ARG A 73 4.51 -17.80 -0.57
N PRO A 74 5.06 -18.29 -1.70
CA PRO A 74 5.48 -17.43 -2.80
C PRO A 74 4.39 -17.24 -3.86
N ASP A 75 4.41 -16.06 -4.45
CA ASP A 75 3.87 -15.70 -5.77
C ASP A 75 2.35 -15.59 -5.97
N ARG A 76 1.45 -16.36 -5.33
CA ARG A 76 0.00 -16.26 -5.65
C ARG A 76 -0.63 -14.94 -5.21
N VAL A 77 -0.40 -14.52 -3.96
CA VAL A 77 -0.94 -13.26 -3.43
C VAL A 77 -0.32 -12.06 -4.15
N GLN A 78 0.98 -12.13 -4.43
CA GLN A 78 1.67 -11.07 -5.16
C GLN A 78 1.19 -10.95 -6.61
N ARG A 79 1.04 -12.08 -7.33
CA ARG A 79 0.49 -12.07 -8.69
C ARG A 79 -0.96 -11.58 -8.70
N SER A 80 -1.80 -12.09 -7.82
CA SER A 80 -3.19 -11.66 -7.68
C SER A 80 -3.31 -10.15 -7.40
N LEU A 81 -2.49 -9.63 -6.48
CA LEU A 81 -2.46 -8.20 -6.17
C LEU A 81 -1.95 -7.38 -7.37
N ARG A 82 -0.91 -7.86 -8.06
CA ARG A 82 -0.39 -7.23 -9.27
C ARG A 82 -1.44 -7.19 -10.38
N ASP A 83 -2.15 -8.28 -10.60
CA ASP A 83 -3.20 -8.41 -11.61
C ASP A 83 -4.38 -7.49 -11.27
N ALA A 84 -4.80 -7.44 -10.01
CA ALA A 84 -5.85 -6.54 -9.54
C ALA A 84 -5.47 -5.06 -9.72
N LEU A 85 -4.24 -4.68 -9.36
CA LEU A 85 -3.73 -3.32 -9.52
C LEU A 85 -3.57 -2.95 -11.00
N ALA A 86 -3.13 -3.88 -11.85
CA ALA A 86 -3.06 -3.67 -13.29
C ALA A 86 -4.46 -3.54 -13.92
N ALA A 87 -5.45 -4.33 -13.46
CA ALA A 87 -6.85 -4.22 -13.89
C ALA A 87 -7.48 -2.89 -13.46
N ALA A 88 -7.03 -2.31 -12.35
CA ALA A 88 -7.39 -0.96 -11.91
C ALA A 88 -6.66 0.16 -12.69
N GLY A 89 -5.81 -0.19 -13.66
CA GLY A 89 -5.09 0.77 -14.51
C GLY A 89 -3.78 1.29 -13.93
N HIS A 90 -3.27 0.71 -12.84
CA HIS A 90 -2.02 1.17 -12.23
C HIS A 90 -0.78 0.51 -12.85
N GLY A 91 0.29 1.30 -13.02
CA GLY A 91 1.63 0.79 -13.26
C GLY A 91 2.16 0.07 -12.03
N VAL A 92 2.52 -1.22 -12.17
CA VAL A 92 3.02 -2.03 -11.05
C VAL A 92 4.41 -2.58 -11.38
N THR A 93 5.39 -2.26 -10.54
CA THR A 93 6.77 -2.74 -10.65
C THR A 93 7.21 -3.53 -9.43
N ASP A 94 8.00 -4.59 -9.66
CA ASP A 94 8.62 -5.37 -8.59
C ASP A 94 9.80 -4.58 -7.98
N HIS A 95 9.73 -4.29 -6.69
CA HIS A 95 10.73 -3.52 -5.94
C HIS A 95 11.65 -4.44 -5.08
N GLY A 96 11.75 -5.72 -5.46
CA GLY A 96 12.66 -6.70 -4.85
C GLY A 96 12.21 -7.30 -3.52
N VAL A 97 13.13 -8.03 -2.87
CA VAL A 97 12.92 -8.72 -1.59
C VAL A 97 13.77 -8.07 -0.50
N ARG A 98 13.16 -7.66 0.62
CA ARG A 98 13.91 -7.22 1.83
C ARG A 98 13.41 -7.96 3.06
N ARG A 99 14.33 -8.57 3.82
CA ARG A 99 14.02 -9.39 5.01
C ARG A 99 13.01 -10.53 4.75
N GLY A 100 13.02 -11.11 3.54
CA GLY A 100 12.10 -12.16 3.14
C GLY A 100 10.71 -11.69 2.68
N PHE A 101 10.48 -10.38 2.55
CA PHE A 101 9.22 -9.81 2.07
C PHE A 101 9.40 -9.22 0.68
N ARG A 102 8.50 -9.57 -0.25
CA ARG A 102 8.44 -8.97 -1.58
C ARG A 102 7.73 -7.61 -1.50
N ARG A 103 8.22 -6.66 -2.29
CA ARG A 103 7.71 -5.29 -2.36
C ARG A 103 7.20 -5.02 -3.76
N LEU A 104 5.98 -4.52 -3.86
CA LEU A 104 5.46 -3.91 -5.08
C LEU A 104 5.61 -2.40 -4.95
N ARG A 105 5.82 -1.74 -6.08
CA ARG A 105 5.64 -0.30 -6.24
C ARG A 105 4.47 -0.10 -7.19
N VAL A 106 3.47 0.63 -6.73
CA VAL A 106 2.35 1.11 -7.55
C VAL A 106 2.65 2.56 -7.88
N ASP A 107 2.65 2.90 -9.17
CA ASP A 107 2.80 4.29 -9.61
C ASP A 107 1.47 5.02 -9.36
N LEU A 108 1.52 5.99 -8.45
CA LEU A 108 0.36 6.81 -8.05
C LEU A 108 0.45 8.24 -8.61
N THR A 109 1.51 8.51 -9.37
CA THR A 109 1.84 9.79 -9.99
C THR A 109 1.88 9.58 -11.49
N ASP A 110 1.37 10.54 -12.27
CA ASP A 110 1.60 10.59 -13.73
C ASP A 110 3.08 10.68 -14.10
#